data_AF-A0A8R1EFQ5-F1
#
_entry.id   AF-A0A8R1EFQ5-F1
#
_cell.length_a   1.000
_cell.length_b   1.000
_cell.length_c   1.000
_cell.angle_alpha   90.00
_cell.angle_beta   90.00
_cell.angle_gamma   90.00
#
_symmetry.space_group_name_H-M   'P 1'
#
loop_
_entity.id
_entity.type
_entity.pdbx_description
1 polymer ?
#
loop_
_entity_poly.entity_id
_entity_poly.type
_entity_poly.pdbx_seq_one_letter_code
_entity_poly.pdbx_strand_id
1 'polypeptide(L)'
;MEDNESEVMKVEMALDVMDGTRTSKTKGSELSVEERHVGVKQRGKLFKNFARFVDTADEVEKKVVENLLSVQSCTVRQREMIIGPIEEFRKELWERFAEIGRDKWPRSVLRLMRAQDLETVEELRELCERGSLEDRRSRKEGEENHQDELIWFNEEKERLEARIWECEAEKLRAEKLMRKAQRAVEEERKTAEELSRSLQKVSKELERLRKYGRTNQCFRCGGVGHVVRRRGQYRKWTQPRKQGKQRWLSRRKSWGREGDSRSIVDRSYQFCLQVVGND
;
A
#
# COMPACT_ATOMS: atom_id res chain seq x y z
N MET A 1 -46.25 35.34 87.97
CA MET A 1 -46.71 34.71 89.21
C MET A 1 -47.90 33.87 88.80
N GLU A 2 -47.58 32.72 88.21
CA GLU A 2 -47.42 31.41 88.91
C GLU A 2 -48.76 30.68 88.76
N ASP A 3 -48.88 29.85 87.72
CA ASP A 3 -48.62 28.40 87.69
C ASP A 3 -49.91 27.65 88.06
N ASN A 4 -50.62 27.07 87.09
CA ASN A 4 -50.37 25.78 86.43
C ASN A 4 -50.97 24.62 87.24
N GLU A 5 -52.05 24.04 86.71
CA GLU A 5 -52.40 22.61 86.86
C GLU A 5 -53.65 22.30 86.02
N SER A 6 -53.44 21.89 84.77
CA SER A 6 -54.46 21.14 84.02
C SER A 6 -53.85 19.83 83.53
N GLU A 7 -54.29 18.76 84.18
CA GLU A 7 -54.09 17.36 83.81
C GLU A 7 -54.34 17.13 82.32
N VAL A 8 -53.29 16.73 81.60
CA VAL A 8 -53.44 16.09 80.29
C VAL A 8 -53.26 14.59 80.50
N MET A 9 -54.40 13.89 80.54
CA MET A 9 -54.46 12.43 80.47
C MET A 9 -53.70 11.93 79.24
N LYS A 10 -52.63 11.16 79.48
CA LYS A 10 -52.03 10.29 78.48
C LYS A 10 -53.02 9.16 78.18
N VAL A 11 -53.65 9.21 77.01
CA VAL A 11 -54.32 8.06 76.43
C VAL A 11 -53.31 7.35 75.54
N GLU A 12 -52.67 6.32 76.09
CA GLU A 12 -52.00 5.29 75.30
C GLU A 12 -53.06 4.54 74.49
N MET A 13 -53.05 4.72 73.17
CA MET A 13 -53.75 3.81 72.27
C MET A 13 -52.79 2.70 71.88
N ALA A 14 -52.93 1.56 72.55
CA ALA A 14 -52.34 0.30 72.16
C ALA A 14 -52.88 -0.10 70.78
N LEU A 15 -51.99 -0.15 69.78
CA LEU A 15 -52.22 -0.90 68.55
C LEU A 15 -51.74 -2.32 68.78
N ASP A 16 -52.68 -3.25 68.87
CA ASP A 16 -52.43 -4.68 68.98
C ASP A 16 -51.55 -5.17 67.82
N VAL A 17 -50.37 -5.63 68.20
CA VAL A 17 -49.44 -6.38 67.37
C VAL A 17 -50.04 -7.77 67.14
N MET A 18 -50.44 -8.08 65.91
CA MET A 18 -50.67 -9.46 65.52
C MET A 18 -49.32 -10.19 65.43
N ASP A 19 -49.16 -11.18 66.30
CA ASP A 19 -48.09 -12.18 66.30
C ASP A 19 -48.09 -12.97 64.98
N GLY A 20 -46.97 -12.86 64.28
CA GLY A 20 -46.61 -13.66 63.11
C GLY A 20 -45.18 -14.15 63.28
N THR A 21 -44.94 -14.96 64.31
CA THR A 21 -43.70 -15.69 64.52
C THR A 21 -43.29 -16.49 63.28
N ARG A 22 -42.38 -15.92 62.47
CA ARG A 22 -41.35 -16.67 61.75
C ARG A 22 -40.05 -15.89 61.83
N THR A 23 -39.19 -16.40 62.71
CA THR A 23 -37.86 -15.89 63.04
C THR A 23 -36.96 -15.79 61.79
N SER A 24 -36.65 -14.58 61.36
CA SER A 24 -35.29 -14.27 60.90
C SER A 24 -34.87 -12.98 61.60
N LYS A 25 -34.02 -13.17 62.60
CA LYS A 25 -33.43 -12.12 63.44
C LYS A 25 -32.49 -11.27 62.58
N THR A 26 -33.03 -10.39 61.77
CA THR A 26 -32.25 -9.30 61.17
C THR A 26 -32.23 -8.19 62.19
N LYS A 27 -31.35 -8.33 63.19
CA LYS A 27 -30.91 -7.17 63.96
C LYS A 27 -30.45 -6.14 62.93
N GLY A 28 -31.02 -4.95 62.97
CA GLY A 28 -30.47 -3.77 62.33
C GLY A 28 -29.07 -3.57 62.90
N SER A 29 -28.10 -4.19 62.25
CA SER A 29 -26.72 -3.78 62.36
C SER A 29 -26.65 -2.60 61.43
N GLU A 30 -26.48 -1.40 61.98
CA GLU A 30 -25.70 -0.38 61.30
C GLU A 30 -24.42 -1.10 60.85
N LEU A 31 -24.41 -1.52 59.59
CA LEU A 31 -23.25 -2.13 58.99
C LEU A 31 -22.32 -0.96 58.75
N SER A 32 -21.38 -0.77 59.67
CA SER A 32 -20.06 -0.27 59.32
C SER A 32 -19.71 -0.89 57.96
N VAL A 33 -19.18 -0.06 57.07
CA VAL A 33 -18.60 -0.48 55.78
C VAL A 33 -17.32 -1.26 56.09
N GLU A 34 -17.43 -2.30 56.89
CA GLU A 34 -16.46 -3.37 56.97
C GLU A 34 -16.57 -4.08 55.64
N GLU A 35 -15.49 -3.92 54.88
CA GLU A 35 -15.13 -4.57 53.65
C GLU A 35 -15.16 -6.10 53.86
N ARG A 36 -16.35 -6.67 54.07
CA ARG A 36 -16.54 -8.11 54.17
C ARG A 36 -16.19 -8.64 52.81
N HIS A 37 -15.02 -9.26 52.72
CA HIS A 37 -14.54 -9.92 51.52
C HIS A 37 -15.63 -10.87 51.01
N VAL A 38 -16.33 -10.46 49.95
CA VAL A 38 -17.40 -11.25 49.35
C VAL A 38 -16.75 -12.16 48.32
N GLY A 39 -16.83 -13.48 48.48
CA GLY A 39 -16.28 -14.40 47.49
C GLY A 39 -16.92 -14.25 46.11
N VAL A 40 -16.24 -14.68 45.03
CA VAL A 40 -16.70 -14.54 43.64
C VAL A 40 -18.11 -15.10 43.42
N LYS A 41 -18.42 -16.22 44.07
CA LYS A 41 -19.75 -16.86 44.04
C LYS A 41 -20.83 -15.98 44.66
N GLN A 42 -20.54 -15.36 45.80
CA GLN A 42 -21.48 -14.47 46.47
C GLN A 42 -21.66 -13.16 45.69
N ARG A 43 -20.59 -12.60 45.13
CA ARG A 43 -20.66 -11.44 44.20
C ARG A 43 -21.58 -11.72 43.02
N GLY A 44 -21.45 -12.89 42.39
CA GLY A 44 -22.34 -13.31 41.31
C GLY A 44 -23.82 -13.37 41.72
N LYS A 45 -24.11 -13.81 42.94
CA LYS A 45 -25.49 -13.85 43.48
C LYS A 45 -26.03 -12.44 43.73
N LEU A 46 -25.22 -11.53 44.26
CA LEU A 46 -25.60 -10.14 44.49
C LEU A 46 -25.95 -9.44 43.18
N PHE A 47 -25.08 -9.53 42.16
CA PHE A 47 -25.37 -8.93 40.85
C PHE A 47 -26.61 -9.52 40.20
N LYS A 48 -26.82 -10.85 40.29
CA LYS A 48 -28.03 -11.48 39.76
C LYS A 48 -29.30 -11.00 40.45
N ASN A 49 -29.26 -10.79 41.77
CA ASN A 49 -30.40 -10.27 42.52
C ASN A 49 -30.66 -8.80 42.22
N PHE A 50 -29.60 -8.00 42.08
CA PHE A 50 -29.71 -6.60 41.70
C PHE A 50 -30.29 -6.43 40.29
N ALA A 51 -29.80 -7.19 39.30
CA ALA A 51 -30.35 -7.17 37.95
C ALA A 51 -31.86 -7.48 37.96
N ARG A 52 -32.27 -8.49 38.72
CA ARG A 52 -33.67 -8.87 38.89
C ARG A 52 -34.49 -7.78 39.55
N PHE A 53 -33.94 -7.10 40.56
CA PHE A 53 -34.58 -5.96 41.21
C PHE A 53 -34.84 -4.83 40.20
N VAL A 54 -33.84 -4.45 39.41
CA VAL A 54 -33.96 -3.41 38.37
C VAL A 54 -35.00 -3.81 37.32
N ASP A 55 -35.03 -5.08 36.91
CA ASP A 55 -36.01 -5.58 35.93
C ASP A 55 -37.46 -5.57 36.47
N THR A 56 -37.65 -5.68 37.79
CA THR A 56 -38.97 -5.64 38.46
C THR A 56 -39.32 -4.27 39.08
N ALA A 57 -38.51 -3.25 38.86
CA ALA A 57 -38.66 -1.96 39.53
C ALA A 57 -39.93 -1.21 39.10
N ASP A 58 -40.41 -1.45 37.87
CA ASP A 58 -41.67 -0.89 37.38
C ASP A 58 -42.89 -1.50 38.11
N GLU A 59 -42.81 -2.77 38.50
CA GLU A 59 -43.87 -3.44 39.28
C GLU A 59 -43.94 -2.89 40.69
N VAL A 60 -42.80 -2.51 41.27
CA VAL A 60 -42.75 -1.83 42.57
C VAL A 60 -43.42 -0.46 42.47
N GLU A 61 -43.10 0.32 41.44
CA GLU A 61 -43.78 1.61 41.18
C GLU A 61 -45.28 1.43 41.02
N LYS A 62 -45.73 0.49 40.17
CA LYS A 62 -47.15 0.19 39.98
C LYS A 62 -47.86 -0.15 41.29
N LYS A 63 -47.25 -0.98 42.14
CA LYS A 63 -47.80 -1.31 43.46
C LYS A 63 -47.90 -0.09 44.38
N VAL A 64 -46.93 0.81 44.35
CA VAL A 64 -47.00 2.06 45.13
C VAL A 64 -48.15 2.93 44.63
N VAL A 65 -48.31 3.07 43.32
CA VAL A 65 -49.44 3.80 42.71
C VAL A 65 -50.78 3.19 43.13
N GLU A 66 -50.96 1.88 43.00
CA GLU A 66 -52.20 1.17 43.38
C GLU A 66 -52.53 1.33 44.87
N ASN A 67 -51.52 1.21 45.75
CA ASN A 67 -51.69 1.40 47.19
C ASN A 67 -52.12 2.83 47.51
N LEU A 68 -51.52 3.83 46.86
CA LEU A 68 -51.87 5.24 47.05
C LEU A 68 -53.26 5.60 46.51
N LEU A 69 -53.73 4.92 45.46
CA LEU A 69 -55.11 5.06 44.96
C LEU A 69 -56.13 4.43 45.91
N SER A 70 -55.74 3.38 46.63
CA SER A 70 -56.59 2.69 47.62
C SER A 70 -56.79 3.50 48.92
N VAL A 71 -55.91 4.46 49.20
CA VAL A 71 -56.01 5.34 50.38
C VAL A 71 -56.93 6.53 50.07
N GLN A 72 -58.16 6.49 50.59
CA GLN A 72 -59.19 7.54 50.37
C GLN A 72 -58.77 8.94 50.84
N SER A 73 -57.89 9.07 51.83
CA SER A 73 -57.46 10.35 52.40
C SER A 73 -56.33 11.04 51.62
N CYS A 74 -55.73 10.39 50.61
CA CYS A 74 -54.61 10.97 49.85
C CYS A 74 -55.11 11.90 48.73
N THR A 75 -54.70 13.16 48.78
CA THR A 75 -54.92 14.12 47.70
C THR A 75 -54.04 13.80 46.48
N VAL A 76 -54.45 14.27 45.30
CA VAL A 76 -53.67 14.11 44.05
C VAL A 76 -52.24 14.65 44.22
N ARG A 77 -52.10 15.84 44.81
CA ARG A 77 -50.80 16.48 45.05
C ARG A 77 -49.89 15.65 45.96
N GLN A 78 -50.42 15.03 47.01
CA GLN A 78 -49.65 14.14 47.87
C GLN A 78 -49.21 12.87 47.14
N ARG A 79 -50.07 12.32 46.27
CA ARG A 79 -49.70 11.17 45.44
C ARG A 79 -48.57 11.51 44.49
N GLU A 80 -48.65 12.64 43.79
CA GLU A 80 -47.59 13.11 42.89
C GLU A 80 -46.27 13.36 43.62
N MET A 81 -46.31 13.95 44.81
CA MET A 81 -45.12 14.17 45.64
C MET A 81 -44.41 12.88 46.06
N ILE A 82 -45.13 11.75 46.15
CA ILE A 82 -44.56 10.44 46.51
C ILE A 82 -44.14 9.68 45.25
N ILE A 83 -44.99 9.66 44.22
CA ILE A 83 -44.77 8.88 42.99
C ILE A 83 -43.68 9.51 42.12
N GLY A 84 -43.64 10.84 42.01
CA GLY A 84 -42.68 11.55 41.14
C GLY A 84 -41.23 11.17 41.40
N PRO A 85 -40.72 11.23 42.65
CA PRO A 85 -39.36 10.81 42.97
C PRO A 85 -39.08 9.34 42.68
N ILE A 86 -40.08 8.45 42.86
CA ILE A 86 -39.93 7.01 42.60
C ILE A 86 -39.82 6.76 41.09
N GLU A 87 -40.67 7.42 40.30
CA GLU A 87 -40.65 7.31 38.84
C GLU A 87 -39.32 7.78 38.25
N GLU A 88 -38.80 8.91 38.76
CA GLU A 88 -37.52 9.48 38.36
C GLU A 88 -36.36 8.56 38.74
N PHE A 89 -36.31 8.12 40.01
CA PHE A 89 -35.29 7.18 40.47
C PHE A 89 -35.30 5.87 39.68
N ARG A 90 -36.48 5.30 39.38
CA ARG A 90 -36.59 4.08 38.58
C ARG A 90 -36.04 4.28 37.17
N LYS A 91 -36.38 5.41 36.52
CA LYS A 91 -35.87 5.73 35.17
C LYS A 91 -34.35 5.87 35.18
N GLU A 92 -33.81 6.68 36.09
CA GLU A 92 -32.37 6.89 36.20
C GLU A 92 -31.63 5.58 36.51
N LEU A 93 -32.14 4.78 37.47
CA LEU A 93 -31.57 3.49 37.83
C LEU A 93 -31.50 2.55 36.62
N TRP A 94 -32.57 2.49 35.83
CA TRP A 94 -32.63 1.64 34.64
C TRP A 94 -31.69 2.13 33.54
N GLU A 95 -31.63 3.45 33.30
CA GLU A 95 -30.75 4.07 32.31
C GLU A 95 -29.28 3.85 32.66
N ARG A 96 -28.87 4.12 33.91
CA ARG A 96 -27.50 3.87 34.39
C ARG A 96 -27.14 2.40 34.33
N PHE A 97 -28.07 1.53 34.71
CA PHE A 97 -27.83 0.09 34.62
C PHE A 97 -27.68 -0.37 33.16
N ALA A 98 -28.44 0.22 32.23
CA ALA A 98 -28.29 -0.04 30.80
C ALA A 98 -26.97 0.51 30.23
N GLU A 99 -26.57 1.72 30.62
CA GLU A 99 -25.32 2.39 30.22
C GLU A 99 -24.09 1.52 30.56
N ILE A 100 -24.08 0.93 31.75
CA ILE A 100 -22.99 0.06 32.23
C ILE A 100 -23.05 -1.35 31.58
N GLY A 101 -24.02 -1.60 30.69
CA GLY A 101 -24.19 -2.88 30.00
C GLY A 101 -24.91 -3.95 30.83
N ARG A 102 -25.73 -3.51 31.79
CA ARG A 102 -26.48 -4.35 32.73
C ARG A 102 -25.55 -5.30 33.49
N ASP A 103 -25.89 -6.57 33.54
CA ASP A 103 -25.09 -7.59 34.18
C ASP A 103 -24.13 -8.31 33.23
N LYS A 104 -24.00 -7.87 31.97
CA LYS A 104 -23.03 -8.45 31.03
C LYS A 104 -21.61 -8.22 31.51
N TRP A 105 -21.26 -6.98 31.85
CA TRP A 105 -19.92 -6.64 32.32
C TRP A 105 -19.55 -7.37 33.62
N PRO A 106 -20.35 -7.30 34.70
CA PRO A 106 -20.11 -8.09 35.91
C PRO A 106 -19.99 -9.59 35.65
N ARG A 107 -20.83 -10.19 34.79
CA ARG A 107 -20.73 -11.63 34.47
C ARG A 107 -19.41 -11.97 33.77
N SER A 108 -18.97 -11.15 32.82
CA SER A 108 -17.70 -11.37 32.10
C SER A 108 -16.51 -11.31 33.04
N VAL A 109 -16.45 -10.28 33.90
CA VAL A 109 -15.40 -10.15 34.92
C VAL A 109 -15.40 -11.35 35.86
N LEU A 110 -16.56 -11.75 36.40
CA LEU A 110 -16.64 -12.92 37.30
C LEU A 110 -16.31 -14.25 36.60
N ARG A 111 -16.51 -14.38 35.28
CA ARG A 111 -16.06 -15.55 34.52
C ARG A 111 -14.54 -15.56 34.39
N LEU A 112 -13.94 -14.42 34.08
CA LEU A 112 -12.49 -14.27 33.98
C LEU A 112 -11.82 -14.58 35.32
N MET A 113 -12.34 -14.01 36.42
CA MET A 113 -11.85 -14.29 37.77
C MET A 113 -11.90 -15.78 38.09
N ARG A 114 -13.01 -16.48 37.79
CA ARG A 114 -13.12 -17.94 37.99
C ARG A 114 -12.18 -18.75 37.09
N ALA A 115 -11.93 -18.30 35.87
CA ALA A 115 -11.06 -19.01 34.95
C ALA A 115 -9.58 -18.94 35.36
N GLN A 116 -9.21 -17.87 36.06
CA GLN A 116 -7.86 -17.58 36.51
C GLN A 116 -7.68 -17.83 38.03
N ASP A 117 -8.66 -18.47 38.68
CA ASP A 117 -8.69 -18.74 40.13
C ASP A 117 -8.37 -17.50 41.00
N LEU A 118 -9.00 -16.36 40.66
CA LEU A 118 -8.86 -15.09 41.37
C LEU A 118 -10.04 -14.86 42.29
N GLU A 119 -9.73 -14.42 43.51
CA GLU A 119 -10.71 -14.12 44.52
C GLU A 119 -10.98 -12.63 44.59
N THR A 120 -10.06 -11.75 44.20
CA THR A 120 -10.16 -10.28 44.36
C THR A 120 -10.04 -9.51 43.04
N VAL A 121 -10.54 -8.27 43.01
CA VAL A 121 -10.43 -7.43 41.79
C VAL A 121 -9.01 -6.87 41.66
N GLU A 122 -8.32 -6.76 42.79
CA GLU A 122 -6.94 -6.35 42.94
C GLU A 122 -6.02 -7.36 42.25
N GLU A 123 -6.19 -8.67 42.52
CA GLU A 123 -5.48 -9.75 41.81
C GLU A 123 -5.72 -9.68 40.30
N LEU A 124 -6.96 -9.41 39.89
CA LEU A 124 -7.28 -9.24 38.46
C LEU A 124 -6.57 -8.03 37.85
N ARG A 125 -6.47 -6.91 38.58
CA ARG A 125 -5.74 -5.72 38.15
C ARG A 125 -4.25 -6.03 37.99
N GLU A 126 -3.64 -6.69 38.97
CA GLU A 126 -2.23 -7.08 38.92
C GLU A 126 -1.92 -7.99 37.74
N LEU A 127 -2.80 -8.95 37.41
CA LEU A 127 -2.65 -9.78 36.22
C LEU A 127 -2.69 -8.96 34.93
N CYS A 128 -3.63 -8.02 34.82
CA CYS A 128 -3.72 -7.14 33.65
C CYS A 128 -2.47 -6.26 33.50
N GLU A 129 -1.93 -5.75 34.62
CA GLU A 129 -0.71 -4.94 34.62
C GLU A 129 0.52 -5.75 34.23
N ARG A 130 0.65 -7.00 34.72
CA ARG A 130 1.76 -7.88 34.33
C ARG A 130 1.73 -8.24 32.85
N GLY A 131 0.57 -8.63 32.31
CA GLY A 131 0.42 -8.92 30.88
C GLY A 131 0.77 -7.72 29.99
N SER A 132 0.36 -6.51 30.41
CA SER A 132 0.70 -5.25 29.71
C SER A 132 2.21 -4.95 29.69
N LEU A 133 2.93 -5.32 30.75
CA LEU A 133 4.39 -5.15 30.81
C LEU A 133 5.14 -6.15 29.92
N GLU A 134 4.67 -7.39 29.85
CA GLU A 134 5.22 -8.43 28.97
C GLU A 134 5.01 -8.08 27.49
N ASP A 135 3.84 -7.55 27.12
CA ASP A 135 3.57 -7.03 25.77
C ASP A 135 4.48 -5.85 25.41
N ARG A 136 4.74 -4.93 26.37
CA ARG A 136 5.65 -3.80 26.17
C ARG A 136 7.11 -4.24 26.02
N ARG A 137 7.57 -5.26 26.74
CA ARG A 137 8.92 -5.81 26.58
C ARG A 137 9.07 -6.46 25.20
N SER A 138 8.09 -7.27 24.80
CA SER A 138 8.09 -7.95 23.50
C SER A 138 8.10 -6.97 22.32
N ARG A 139 7.39 -5.83 22.45
CA ARG A 139 7.43 -4.77 21.43
C ARG A 139 8.82 -4.13 21.27
N LYS A 140 9.52 -3.88 22.38
CA LYS A 140 10.87 -3.27 22.36
C LYS A 140 11.91 -4.19 21.71
N GLU A 141 11.89 -5.49 22.03
CA GLU A 141 12.77 -6.47 21.36
C GLU A 141 12.47 -6.58 19.86
N GLY A 142 11.20 -6.44 19.45
CA GLY A 142 10.82 -6.38 18.03
C GLY A 142 11.30 -5.12 17.31
N GLU A 143 11.37 -3.97 18.01
CA GLU A 143 11.83 -2.69 17.44
C GLU A 143 13.36 -2.66 17.20
N GLU A 144 14.16 -3.26 18.09
CA GLU A 144 15.62 -3.39 17.92
C GLU A 144 15.96 -4.33 16.75
N ASN A 145 15.30 -5.48 16.63
CA ASN A 145 15.46 -6.38 15.49
C ASN A 145 15.13 -5.70 14.15
N HIS A 146 14.15 -4.80 14.13
CA HIS A 146 13.78 -4.10 12.91
C HIS A 146 14.80 -3.04 12.48
N GLN A 147 15.56 -2.46 13.41
CA GLN A 147 16.65 -1.55 13.08
C GLN A 147 17.82 -2.29 12.41
N ASP A 148 18.18 -3.47 12.93
CA ASP A 148 19.23 -4.30 12.35
C ASP A 148 18.86 -4.81 10.95
N GLU A 149 17.60 -5.18 10.74
CA GLU A 149 17.07 -5.53 9.41
C GLU A 149 17.19 -4.36 8.42
N LEU A 150 16.84 -3.14 8.85
CA LEU A 150 16.92 -1.94 8.00
C LEU A 150 18.37 -1.61 7.60
N ILE A 151 19.32 -1.77 8.52
CA ILE A 151 20.75 -1.58 8.23
C ILE A 151 21.20 -2.58 7.16
N TRP A 152 20.89 -3.87 7.34
CA TRP A 152 21.23 -4.91 6.38
C TRP A 152 20.61 -4.67 4.99
N PHE A 153 19.33 -4.29 4.94
CA PHE A 153 18.66 -3.97 3.68
C PHE A 153 19.31 -2.80 2.96
N ASN A 154 19.77 -1.78 3.70
CA ASN A 154 20.41 -0.62 3.11
C ASN A 154 21.78 -0.98 2.51
N GLU A 155 22.57 -1.79 3.21
CA GLU A 155 23.86 -2.29 2.69
C GLU A 155 23.68 -3.16 1.43
N GLU A 156 22.69 -4.06 1.41
CA GLU A 156 22.42 -4.90 0.24
C GLU A 156 21.89 -4.06 -0.94
N LYS A 157 21.09 -3.02 -0.66
CA LYS A 157 20.62 -2.08 -1.69
C LYS A 157 21.80 -1.35 -2.34
N GLU A 158 22.71 -0.78 -1.57
CA GLU A 158 23.89 -0.09 -2.11
C GLU A 158 24.76 -1.04 -2.97
N ARG A 159 24.93 -2.28 -2.51
CA ARG A 159 25.66 -3.33 -3.26
C ARG A 159 25.00 -3.64 -4.60
N LEU A 160 23.66 -3.75 -4.62
CA LEU A 160 22.91 -4.02 -5.85
C LEU A 160 22.93 -2.82 -6.80
N GLU A 161 22.82 -1.60 -6.29
CA GLU A 161 22.92 -0.37 -7.09
C GLU A 161 24.28 -0.25 -7.78
N ALA A 162 25.37 -0.56 -7.07
CA ALA A 162 26.71 -0.60 -7.67
C ALA A 162 26.81 -1.62 -8.81
N ARG A 163 26.27 -2.83 -8.63
CA ARG A 163 26.25 -3.88 -9.68
C ARG A 163 25.41 -3.48 -10.89
N ILE A 164 24.28 -2.81 -10.68
CA ILE A 164 23.44 -2.30 -11.77
C ILE A 164 24.24 -1.28 -12.59
N TRP A 165 24.92 -0.34 -11.93
CA TRP A 165 25.74 0.66 -12.62
C TRP A 165 26.84 0.04 -13.48
N GLU A 166 27.53 -0.98 -12.96
CA GLU A 166 28.54 -1.72 -13.74
C GLU A 166 27.93 -2.43 -14.95
N CYS A 167 26.81 -3.12 -14.76
CA CYS A 167 26.07 -3.78 -15.85
C CYS A 167 25.61 -2.78 -16.93
N GLU A 168 25.12 -1.61 -16.55
CA GLU A 168 24.71 -0.56 -17.48
C GLU A 168 25.89 -0.02 -18.29
N ALA A 169 27.03 0.19 -17.64
CA ALA A 169 28.25 0.61 -18.31
C ALA A 169 28.75 -0.44 -19.30
N GLU A 170 28.69 -1.73 -18.95
CA GLU A 170 29.06 -2.82 -19.84
C GLU A 170 28.10 -2.96 -21.02
N LYS A 171 26.79 -2.90 -20.77
CA LYS A 171 25.75 -2.88 -21.81
C LYS A 171 26.01 -1.76 -22.82
N LEU A 172 26.33 -0.56 -22.36
CA LEU A 172 26.62 0.57 -23.24
C LEU A 172 27.87 0.32 -24.12
N ARG A 173 28.90 -0.34 -23.57
CA ARG A 173 30.09 -0.74 -24.35
C ARG A 173 29.73 -1.79 -25.40
N ALA A 174 28.97 -2.82 -25.02
CA ALA A 174 28.52 -3.86 -25.93
C ALA A 174 27.66 -3.29 -27.07
N GLU A 175 26.71 -2.40 -26.76
CA GLU A 175 25.90 -1.71 -27.79
C GLU A 175 26.75 -0.91 -28.78
N LYS A 176 27.78 -0.20 -28.30
CA LYS A 176 28.70 0.54 -29.19
C LYS A 176 29.45 -0.41 -30.12
N LEU A 177 29.89 -1.57 -29.63
CA LEU A 177 30.54 -2.60 -30.44
C LEU A 177 29.57 -3.19 -31.48
N MET A 178 28.34 -3.51 -31.07
CA MET A 178 27.30 -4.02 -31.97
C MET A 178 26.99 -3.01 -33.08
N ARG A 179 26.85 -1.72 -32.77
CA ARG A 179 26.66 -0.68 -33.81
C ARG A 179 27.85 -0.54 -34.76
N LYS A 180 29.08 -0.83 -34.31
CA LYS A 180 30.26 -0.85 -35.19
C LYS A 180 30.25 -2.09 -36.08
N ALA A 181 29.98 -3.27 -35.50
CA ALA A 181 29.88 -4.52 -36.24
C ALA A 181 28.76 -4.48 -37.30
N GLN A 182 27.58 -3.95 -36.96
CA GLN A 182 26.47 -3.77 -37.91
C GLN A 182 26.87 -2.88 -39.09
N ARG A 183 27.58 -1.77 -38.85
CA ARG A 183 28.09 -0.91 -39.92
C ARG A 183 29.09 -1.64 -40.81
N ALA A 184 30.02 -2.39 -40.22
CA ALA A 184 30.99 -3.18 -40.99
C ALA A 184 30.29 -4.24 -41.86
N VAL A 185 29.33 -4.98 -41.30
CA VAL A 185 28.54 -5.97 -42.06
C VAL A 185 27.78 -5.34 -43.22
N GLU A 186 27.21 -4.15 -43.02
CA GLU A 186 26.49 -3.44 -44.08
C GLU A 186 27.42 -2.97 -45.20
N GLU A 187 28.64 -2.52 -44.88
CA GLU A 187 29.64 -2.18 -45.90
C GLU A 187 30.10 -3.43 -46.67
N GLU A 188 30.38 -4.55 -45.98
CA GLU A 188 30.70 -5.83 -46.64
C GLU A 188 29.55 -6.35 -47.52
N ARG A 189 28.30 -6.13 -47.11
CA ARG A 189 27.13 -6.46 -47.94
C ARG A 189 27.12 -5.64 -49.22
N LYS A 190 27.37 -4.34 -49.15
CA LYS A 190 27.44 -3.45 -50.33
C LYS A 190 28.57 -3.84 -51.27
N THR A 191 29.76 -4.12 -50.74
CA THR A 191 30.91 -4.55 -51.57
C THR A 191 30.64 -5.90 -52.23
N ALA A 192 30.05 -6.85 -51.53
CA ALA A 192 29.64 -8.14 -52.08
C ALA A 192 28.60 -7.99 -53.21
N GLU A 193 27.61 -7.10 -53.05
CA GLU A 193 26.63 -6.79 -54.09
C GLU A 193 27.27 -6.15 -55.33
N GLU A 194 28.23 -5.24 -55.16
CA GLU A 194 28.94 -4.59 -56.25
C GLU A 194 29.83 -5.59 -57.02
N LEU A 195 30.54 -6.47 -56.30
CA LEU A 195 31.30 -7.57 -56.89
C LEU A 195 30.39 -8.54 -57.64
N SER A 196 29.24 -8.91 -57.06
CA SER A 196 28.25 -9.78 -57.72
C SER A 196 27.72 -9.17 -59.01
N ARG A 197 27.37 -7.87 -59.02
CA ARG A 197 26.97 -7.14 -60.23
C ARG A 197 28.07 -7.11 -61.29
N SER A 198 29.33 -6.94 -60.86
CA SER A 198 30.49 -6.93 -61.75
C SER A 198 30.74 -8.32 -62.37
N LEU A 199 30.67 -9.38 -61.57
CA LEU A 199 30.76 -10.76 -62.03
C LEU A 199 29.64 -11.10 -63.02
N GLN A 200 28.39 -10.67 -62.76
CA GLN A 200 27.29 -10.86 -63.71
C GLN A 200 27.55 -10.15 -65.06
N LYS A 201 28.13 -8.94 -65.05
CA LYS A 201 28.51 -8.24 -66.29
C LYS A 201 29.58 -9.02 -67.05
N VAL A 202 30.66 -9.44 -66.38
CA VAL A 202 31.73 -10.24 -66.99
C VAL A 202 31.19 -11.56 -67.53
N SER A 203 30.30 -12.23 -66.80
CA SER A 203 29.65 -13.46 -67.27
C SER A 203 28.84 -13.23 -68.54
N LYS A 204 28.09 -12.12 -68.65
CA LYS A 204 27.35 -11.75 -69.86
C LYS A 204 28.29 -11.44 -71.03
N GLU A 205 29.38 -10.72 -70.81
CA GLU A 205 30.38 -10.45 -71.87
C GLU A 205 31.05 -11.74 -72.34
N LEU A 206 31.40 -12.64 -71.41
CA LEU A 206 31.98 -13.94 -71.75
C LEU A 206 30.99 -14.79 -72.56
N GLU A 207 29.70 -14.79 -72.19
CA GLU A 207 28.65 -15.46 -72.96
C GLU A 207 28.50 -14.86 -74.37
N ARG A 208 28.57 -13.52 -74.51
CA ARG A 208 28.61 -12.86 -75.83
C ARG A 208 29.82 -13.30 -76.63
N LEU A 209 31.01 -13.30 -76.05
CA LEU A 209 32.24 -13.76 -76.73
C LEU A 209 32.13 -15.22 -77.15
N ARG A 210 31.56 -16.11 -76.31
CA ARG A 210 31.25 -17.49 -76.67
C ARG A 210 30.27 -17.58 -77.84
N LYS A 211 29.23 -16.73 -77.88
CA LYS A 211 28.27 -16.65 -79.00
C LYS A 211 28.97 -16.18 -80.27
N TYR A 212 29.69 -15.06 -80.26
CA TYR A 212 30.46 -14.57 -81.41
C TYR A 212 31.50 -15.58 -81.91
N GLY A 213 32.19 -16.27 -81.00
CA GLY A 213 33.10 -17.37 -81.34
C GLY A 213 32.39 -18.52 -82.05
N ARG A 214 31.16 -18.86 -81.66
CA ARG A 214 30.32 -19.86 -82.35
C ARG A 214 29.77 -19.35 -83.70
N THR A 215 29.34 -18.09 -83.81
CA THR A 215 28.82 -17.54 -85.08
C THR A 215 29.92 -17.34 -86.14
N ASN A 216 31.16 -17.14 -85.71
CA ASN A 216 32.33 -16.97 -86.58
C ASN A 216 33.11 -18.28 -86.80
N GLN A 217 32.56 -19.43 -86.39
CA GLN A 217 33.12 -20.75 -86.70
C GLN A 217 32.75 -21.14 -88.13
N CYS A 218 33.75 -21.50 -88.92
CA CYS A 218 33.53 -22.18 -90.20
C CYS A 218 32.89 -23.55 -89.94
N PHE A 219 31.65 -23.76 -90.38
CA PHE A 219 30.89 -25.02 -90.23
C PHE A 219 31.65 -26.27 -90.76
N ARG A 220 32.66 -26.09 -91.60
CA ARG A 220 33.40 -27.18 -92.25
C ARG A 220 34.72 -27.58 -91.56
N CYS A 221 35.27 -26.76 -90.67
CA CYS A 221 36.54 -27.06 -89.99
C CYS A 221 36.62 -26.66 -88.51
N GLY A 222 35.61 -25.98 -87.96
CA GLY A 222 35.59 -25.58 -86.54
C GLY A 222 36.54 -24.43 -86.16
N GLY A 223 37.31 -23.88 -87.11
CA GLY A 223 38.21 -22.74 -86.87
C GLY A 223 37.51 -21.38 -86.94
N VAL A 224 37.93 -20.44 -86.08
CA VAL A 224 37.49 -19.02 -86.07
C VAL A 224 38.46 -18.18 -86.92
N GLY A 225 37.96 -17.45 -87.92
CA GLY A 225 38.73 -16.39 -88.61
C GLY A 225 39.26 -16.66 -90.02
N HIS A 226 38.53 -17.35 -90.90
CA HIS A 226 38.86 -17.38 -92.32
C HIS A 226 38.29 -16.16 -93.07
N VAL A 227 39.14 -15.18 -93.39
CA VAL A 227 38.84 -14.15 -94.39
C VAL A 227 39.14 -14.73 -95.77
N VAL A 228 38.11 -15.09 -96.54
CA VAL A 228 38.28 -15.43 -97.95
C VAL A 228 38.47 -14.13 -98.74
N ARG A 229 39.73 -13.83 -99.09
CA ARG A 229 40.09 -12.79 -100.05
C ARG A 229 39.64 -13.24 -101.44
N ARG A 230 38.60 -12.62 -102.01
CA ARG A 230 38.32 -12.66 -103.46
C ARG A 230 38.36 -11.26 -104.06
N ARG A 231 39.05 -11.16 -105.20
CA ARG A 231 39.22 -9.95 -106.03
C ARG A 231 37.88 -9.53 -106.66
N GLY A 232 37.66 -8.22 -106.74
CA GLY A 232 36.77 -7.58 -107.70
C GLY A 232 35.43 -7.09 -107.13
N GLN A 233 35.36 -5.80 -106.80
CA GLN A 233 34.36 -4.83 -107.31
C GLN A 233 34.36 -3.57 -106.43
N TYR A 234 34.51 -2.41 -107.09
CA TYR A 234 34.36 -1.07 -106.53
C TYR A 234 33.00 -0.92 -105.84
N ARG A 235 32.98 -0.59 -104.55
CA ARG A 235 31.89 0.19 -103.93
C ARG A 235 32.46 1.21 -102.94
N LYS A 236 32.07 2.45 -103.22
CA LYS A 236 32.25 3.71 -102.48
C LYS A 236 32.09 3.49 -100.96
N TRP A 237 33.13 3.79 -100.18
CA TRP A 237 32.96 4.04 -98.75
C TRP A 237 32.35 5.43 -98.57
N THR A 238 31.05 5.51 -98.36
CA THR A 238 30.44 6.68 -97.71
C THR A 238 30.86 6.67 -96.24
N GLN A 239 31.57 7.72 -95.82
CA GLN A 239 31.88 7.98 -94.40
C GLN A 239 30.60 7.94 -93.56
N PRO A 240 30.59 7.22 -92.41
CA PRO A 240 29.65 7.53 -91.36
C PRO A 240 30.01 8.93 -90.82
N ARG A 241 29.09 9.87 -91.02
CA ARG A 241 29.07 11.20 -90.41
C ARG A 241 29.38 11.09 -88.91
N LYS A 242 30.46 11.74 -88.47
CA LYS A 242 30.65 12.10 -87.06
C LYS A 242 29.54 13.08 -86.68
N GLN A 243 28.48 12.61 -86.03
CA GLN A 243 27.56 13.46 -85.29
C GLN A 243 27.55 12.98 -83.84
N GLY A 244 27.78 13.92 -82.91
CA GLY A 244 27.58 13.68 -81.48
C GLY A 244 28.80 13.79 -80.57
N LYS A 245 29.84 14.54 -80.91
CA LYS A 245 30.73 15.12 -79.88
C LYS A 245 30.15 16.45 -79.38
N GLN A 246 29.03 16.41 -78.66
CA GLN A 246 28.66 17.44 -77.69
C GLN A 246 27.69 16.82 -76.69
N ARG A 247 28.09 16.81 -75.42
CA ARG A 247 27.27 16.81 -74.17
C ARG A 247 27.92 15.97 -73.07
N TRP A 248 29.12 16.37 -72.62
CA TRP A 248 29.67 15.95 -71.32
C TRP A 248 30.46 17.07 -70.61
N LEU A 249 30.08 18.34 -70.83
CA LEU A 249 30.65 19.49 -70.12
C LEU A 249 29.59 20.46 -69.56
N SER A 250 28.40 19.96 -69.18
CA SER A 250 27.37 20.81 -68.56
C SER A 250 26.67 20.20 -67.34
N ARG A 251 27.34 19.30 -66.59
CA ARG A 251 26.80 18.85 -65.28
C ARG A 251 27.85 18.72 -64.17
N ARG A 252 28.85 19.60 -64.21
CA ARG A 252 29.83 19.81 -63.13
C ARG A 252 29.92 21.31 -62.77
N LYS A 253 28.76 21.93 -62.52
CA LYS A 253 28.60 23.24 -61.86
C LYS A 253 27.29 23.15 -61.06
N SER A 254 27.31 23.63 -59.82
CA SER A 254 26.45 23.23 -58.69
C SER A 254 26.94 21.89 -58.12
N TRP A 255 27.78 21.84 -57.09
CA TRP A 255 27.73 22.58 -55.84
C TRP A 255 29.12 23.07 -55.41
N GLY A 256 29.18 24.29 -54.90
CA GLY A 256 30.40 24.88 -54.34
C GLY A 256 30.34 26.39 -54.29
N ARG A 257 29.64 26.95 -53.28
CA ARG A 257 30.02 28.21 -52.63
C ARG A 257 29.22 28.45 -51.35
N GLU A 258 29.92 28.23 -50.23
CA GLU A 258 29.86 28.80 -48.87
C GLU A 258 30.55 27.74 -47.99
N GLY A 259 31.82 27.86 -47.57
CA GLY A 259 32.41 28.99 -46.85
C GLY A 259 31.80 28.98 -45.44
N ASP A 260 32.47 28.54 -44.38
CA ASP A 260 33.77 29.02 -43.96
C ASP A 260 34.43 28.04 -42.97
N SER A 261 35.72 27.81 -43.16
CA SER A 261 36.60 27.12 -42.21
C SER A 261 37.42 28.20 -41.52
N ARG A 262 37.01 28.57 -40.30
CA ARG A 262 37.88 29.27 -39.35
C ARG A 262 37.89 28.52 -38.02
N SER A 263 39.09 28.23 -37.55
CA SER A 263 39.47 27.79 -36.20
C SER A 263 39.32 26.30 -35.83
N ILE A 264 40.11 25.46 -36.48
CA ILE A 264 40.82 24.38 -35.77
C ILE A 264 42.27 24.86 -35.64
N VAL A 265 42.83 24.80 -34.43
CA VAL A 265 44.13 25.36 -34.02
C VAL A 265 44.13 26.86 -33.65
N ASP A 266 43.26 27.28 -32.72
CA ASP A 266 43.53 28.49 -31.88
C ASP A 266 42.67 28.59 -30.59
N ARG A 267 42.15 27.47 -30.09
CA ARG A 267 41.37 27.43 -28.83
C ARG A 267 41.89 26.47 -27.77
N SER A 268 43.09 25.91 -27.96
CA SER A 268 43.71 24.99 -27.00
C SER A 268 44.84 25.60 -26.18
N TYR A 269 45.18 26.89 -26.30
CA TYR A 269 46.35 27.43 -25.57
C TYR A 269 46.19 28.82 -24.92
N GLN A 270 44.99 29.39 -24.87
CA GLN A 270 44.80 30.74 -24.28
C GLN A 270 43.50 30.90 -23.49
N PHE A 271 43.17 29.92 -22.65
CA PHE A 271 42.28 30.12 -21.50
C PHE A 271 42.59 29.16 -20.34
N CYS A 272 43.87 28.94 -20.08
CA CYS A 272 44.34 28.32 -18.83
C CYS A 272 45.19 29.25 -17.98
N LEU A 273 45.50 30.50 -18.38
CA LEU A 273 46.33 31.39 -17.57
C LEU A 273 45.91 32.85 -17.67
N GLN A 274 44.68 33.13 -17.21
CA GLN A 274 44.35 34.44 -16.67
C GLN A 274 43.37 34.25 -15.50
N VAL A 275 43.97 34.18 -14.29
CA VAL A 275 43.41 34.52 -12.96
C VAL A 275 42.48 33.44 -12.34
N VAL A 276 42.75 32.72 -11.24
CA VAL A 276 43.63 32.86 -10.05
C VAL A 276 43.78 34.31 -9.58
N GLY A 277 42.86 34.73 -8.72
CA GLY A 277 42.97 35.96 -7.93
C GLY A 277 41.62 36.63 -7.68
N ASN A 278 41.23 36.69 -6.40
CA ASN A 278 40.12 37.42 -5.76
C ASN A 278 38.83 36.58 -5.61
N ASP A 279 38.30 36.26 -4.42
CA ASP A 279 38.33 36.96 -3.12
C ASP A 279 38.09 38.47 -3.21
#